data_AF-A0A1Y4KZ26-F1
#
_entry.id   AF-A0A1Y4KZ26-F1
#
_cell.length_a   1.000
_cell.length_b   1.000
_cell.length_c   1.000
_cell.angle_alpha   90.00
_cell.angle_beta   90.00
_cell.angle_gamma   90.00
#
_symmetry.space_group_name_H-M   'P 1'
#
loop_
_entity.id
_entity.type
_entity.pdbx_description
1 polymer ?
#
loop_
_entity_poly.entity_id
_entity_poly.type
_entity_poly.pdbx_seq_one_letter_code
_entity_poly.pdbx_strand_id
1 'polypeptide(L)' 'NVFLSQSELDGLKADLPDKWNYYIDRLSCHIASSGKRYRSHAATIYKWAQEDAARKAPKKGIPDYSCKEGESL' A
#
# COMPACT_ATOMS: atom_id res chain seq x y z
N ASN A 1 9.36 6.24 9.82
CA ASN A 1 8.63 5.24 10.64
C ASN A 1 8.11 4.09 9.79
N VAL A 2 8.96 3.48 8.97
CA VAL A 2 8.60 2.35 8.10
C VAL A 2 9.75 1.36 8.17
N PHE A 3 9.49 0.14 8.63
CA PHE A 3 10.48 -0.92 8.69
C PHE A 3 10.16 -1.93 7.59
N LEU A 4 10.95 -1.87 6.52
CA LEU A 4 10.92 -2.81 5.40
C LEU A 4 12.23 -3.61 5.44
N SER A 5 12.13 -4.92 5.27
CA SER A 5 13.31 -5.75 5.05
C SER A 5 13.89 -5.45 3.67
N GLN A 6 15.20 -5.66 3.49
CA GLN A 6 15.86 -5.43 2.20
C GLN A 6 15.15 -6.17 1.05
N SER A 7 14.73 -7.42 1.30
CA SER A 7 13.98 -8.24 0.33
C SER A 7 12.61 -7.66 -0.03
N GLU A 8 11.89 -7.09 0.94
CA GLU A 8 10.59 -6.46 0.68
C GLU A 8 10.74 -5.16 -0.12
N LEU A 9 11.79 -4.37 0.17
CA LEU A 9 12.12 -3.17 -0.58
C LEU A 9 12.50 -3.52 -2.02
N ASP A 10 13.26 -4.60 -2.22
CA ASP A 10 13.71 -5.04 -3.53
C ASP A 10 12.53 -5.51 -4.40
N GLY A 11 11.62 -6.31 -3.81
CA GLY A 11 10.35 -6.68 -4.46
C GLY A 11 9.52 -5.45 -4.84
N LEU A 12 9.45 -4.46 -3.95
CA LEU A 12 8.77 -3.19 -4.20
C LEU A 12 9.36 -2.42 -5.38
N LYS A 13 10.69 -2.36 -5.46
CA LYS A 13 11.40 -1.72 -6.58
C LYS A 13 11.23 -2.50 -7.87
N ALA A 14 11.15 -3.83 -7.82
CA ALA A 14 10.96 -4.68 -8.98
C ALA A 14 9.54 -4.54 -9.57
N ASP A 15 8.51 -4.58 -8.72
CA ASP A 15 7.11 -4.42 -9.13
C ASP A 15 6.79 -2.96 -9.52
N LEU A 16 7.36 -1.99 -8.80
CA LEU A 16 6.97 -0.57 -8.85
C LEU A 16 8.19 0.37 -8.83
N PRO A 17 9.11 0.29 -9.81
CA PRO A 17 10.39 1.03 -9.77
C PRO A 17 10.23 2.55 -9.68
N ASP A 18 9.13 3.08 -10.22
CA ASP A 18 8.85 4.52 -10.24
C ASP A 18 7.94 4.99 -9.09
N LYS A 19 7.25 4.06 -8.41
CA LYS A 19 6.20 4.39 -7.42
C LYS A 19 6.51 3.93 -6.00
N TRP A 20 7.46 3.03 -5.79
CA TRP A 20 7.78 2.49 -4.46
C TRP A 20 8.09 3.61 -3.45
N ASN A 21 8.85 4.63 -3.86
CA ASN A 21 9.22 5.76 -2.99
C ASN A 21 7.99 6.59 -2.57
N TYR A 22 7.06 6.82 -3.49
CA TYR A 22 5.80 7.50 -3.20
C TYR A 22 4.98 6.76 -2.14
N TYR A 23 4.87 5.44 -2.25
CA TYR A 23 4.12 4.66 -1.28
C TYR A 23 4.78 4.56 0.08
N ILE A 24 6.13 4.53 0.14
CA ILE A 24 6.86 4.57 1.40
C ILE A 24 6.61 5.89 2.12
N ASP A 25 6.69 7.02 1.42
CA ASP A 25 6.45 8.34 1.99
C ASP A 25 5.00 8.46 2.49
N ARG A 26 4.05 8.04 1.65
CA ARG A 26 2.62 7.99 1.99
C ARG A 26 2.35 7.14 3.24
N LEU A 27 2.96 5.96 3.33
CA LEU A 27 2.82 5.07 4.48
C LEU A 27 3.47 5.67 5.73
N SER A 28 4.63 6.34 5.58
CA SER A 28 5.31 7.00 6.68
C SER A 28 4.45 8.12 7.28
N CYS A 29 3.85 8.98 6.44
CA CYS A 29 2.90 10.01 6.88
C CYS A 29 1.65 9.39 7.51
N HIS A 30 1.11 8.32 6.93
CA HIS A 30 -0.06 7.62 7.46
C HIS A 30 0.21 7.02 8.86
N ILE A 31 1.37 6.40 9.07
CA ILE A 31 1.74 5.84 10.38
C ILE A 31 2.01 6.96 11.38
N ALA A 32 2.67 8.04 10.95
CA ALA A 32 2.94 9.20 11.81
C ALA A 32 1.64 9.90 12.26
N SER A 33 0.67 10.02 11.37
CA SER A 33 -0.62 10.67 11.62
C SER A 33 -1.60 9.77 12.37
N SER A 34 -1.74 8.50 11.96
CA SER A 34 -2.71 7.57 12.53
C SER A 34 -2.20 6.79 13.75
N GLY A 35 -0.89 6.74 13.99
CA GLY A 35 -0.28 5.96 15.08
C GLY A 35 -0.43 4.43 14.93
N LYS A 36 -0.97 3.96 13.80
CA LYS A 36 -1.23 2.54 13.54
C LYS A 36 0.08 1.79 13.31
N ARG A 37 0.26 0.66 13.99
CA ARG A 37 1.39 -0.25 13.77
C ARG A 37 0.97 -1.35 12.80
N TYR A 38 1.61 -1.41 11.65
CA TYR A 38 1.38 -2.47 10.67
C TYR A 38 2.37 -3.60 10.89
N ARG A 39 1.88 -4.85 10.81
CA ARG A 39 2.73 -6.05 10.94
C ARG A 39 3.67 -6.21 9.74
N SER A 40 3.22 -5.78 8.55
CA SER A 40 4.01 -5.82 7.32
C SER A 40 3.76 -4.54 6.52
N HIS A 41 4.74 -3.66 6.48
CA HIS A 41 4.65 -2.39 5.74
C HIS A 41 4.55 -2.64 4.23
N ALA A 42 5.28 -3.63 3.71
CA ALA A 42 5.26 -3.95 2.29
C ALA A 42 3.88 -4.42 1.84
N ALA A 43 3.21 -5.27 2.64
CA ALA A 43 1.87 -5.77 2.32
C ALA A 43 0.86 -4.63 2.12
N THR A 44 0.91 -3.58 2.95
CA THR A 44 0.06 -2.39 2.78
C THR A 44 0.35 -1.68 1.47
N ILE A 45 1.63 -1.50 1.13
CA ILE A 45 2.03 -0.86 -0.13
C ILE A 45 1.58 -1.69 -1.34
N TYR A 46 1.81 -3.00 -1.30
CA TYR A 46 1.37 -3.92 -2.35
C TYR A 46 -0.14 -3.90 -2.55
N LYS A 47 -0.91 -3.82 -1.47
CA LYS A 47 -2.36 -3.66 -1.55
C LYS A 47 -2.73 -2.38 -2.30
N TRP A 48 -2.15 -1.24 -1.93
CA TRP A 48 -2.40 0.04 -2.62
C TRP A 48 -1.96 0.03 -4.07
N ALA A 49 -0.85 -0.63 -4.39
CA ALA A 49 -0.35 -0.73 -5.74
C ALA A 49 -1.28 -1.57 -6.63
N GLN A 50 -1.78 -2.70 -6.11
CA GLN A 50 -2.76 -3.53 -6.81
C GLN A 50 -4.08 -2.78 -7.00
N GLU A 51 -4.55 -2.03 -5.99
CA GLU A 51 -5.73 -1.18 -6.10
C GLU A 51 -5.54 -0.08 -7.16
N ASP A 52 -4.41 0.63 -7.19
CA ASP A 52 -4.11 1.66 -8.20
C ASP A 52 -4.08 1.05 -9.62
N ALA A 53 -3.40 -0.10 -9.78
CA ALA A 53 -3.35 -0.83 -11.05
C ALA A 53 -4.74 -1.32 -11.49
N ALA A 54 -5.54 -1.84 -10.56
CA ALA A 54 -6.90 -2.31 -10.83
C ALA A 54 -7.84 -1.15 -11.20
N ARG A 55 -7.66 0.04 -10.59
CA ARG A 55 -8.49 1.22 -10.85
C ARG A 55 -8.14 1.92 -12.16
N LYS A 56 -6.88 1.83 -12.60
CA LYS A 56 -6.43 2.32 -13.92
C LYS A 56 -6.77 1.38 -15.07
N ALA A 57 -6.89 0.08 -14.80
CA ALA A 57 -7.38 -0.87 -15.79
C ALA A 57 -8.90 -0.69 -15.98
N PRO A 58 -9.41 -0.41 -17.20
CA PRO A 58 -10.84 -0.39 -17.44
C PRO A 58 -11.41 -1.82 -17.29
N LYS A 59 -11.99 -2.16 -16.14
CA LYS A 59 -12.54 -3.50 -15.90
C LYS A 59 -14.07 -3.52 -15.90
N LYS A 60 -14.63 -4.19 -16.92
CA LYS A 60 -15.94 -4.84 -16.88
C LYS A 60 -15.95 -5.91 -15.78
N GLY A 61 -16.53 -5.60 -14.61
CA GLY A 61 -16.83 -6.53 -13.49
C GLY A 61 -15.56 -7.08 -12.81
N ILE A 62 -15.34 -7.10 -11.50
CA ILE A 62 -16.15 -7.20 -10.27
C ILE A 62 -15.14 -6.92 -9.12
N PRO A 63 -15.54 -7.04 -7.83
CA PRO A 63 -16.22 -6.06 -6.99
C PRO A 63 -15.27 -5.11 -6.25
N ASP A 64 -15.87 -4.02 -5.78
CA ASP A 64 -15.33 -2.97 -4.91
C ASP A 64 -14.73 -3.56 -3.62
N TYR A 65 -13.41 -3.60 -3.55
CA TYR A 65 -12.71 -3.72 -2.28
C TYR A 65 -12.43 -2.31 -1.76
N SER A 66 -13.49 -1.51 -1.57
CA SER A 66 -13.44 -0.43 -0.60
C SER A 66 -13.00 -1.07 0.71
N CYS A 67 -11.76 -0.78 1.09
CA CYS A 67 -11.28 -1.04 2.43
C CYS A 67 -12.28 -0.32 3.34
N LYS A 68 -13.22 -1.08 3.92
CA LYS A 68 -14.20 -0.58 4.87
C LYS A 68 -13.43 0.07 6.01
N GLU A 69 -13.20 1.36 5.91
CA GLU A 69 -12.92 2.24 7.03
C GLU A 69 -14.22 2.37 7.81
N GLY A 70 -14.58 1.27 8.47
CA GLY A 70 -15.87 1.04 9.13
C GLY A 70 -15.73 0.16 10.36
N GLU A 71 -14.53 0.08 10.93
CA GLU A 71 -14.33 -0.30 12.33
C GLU A 71 -13.55 0.82 13.01
N SER A 72 -14.16 2.01 12.99
CA SER A 72 -14.04 2.92 14.13
C SER A 72 -14.94 2.34 15.23
N LEU A 73 -14.27 2.07 16.34
CA LEU A 73 -14.73 1.82 17.70
C LEU A 73 -16.10 2.43 18.05
#